data_AF-A0A966HT26-F1
#
_entry.id   AF-A0A966HT26-F1
#
_cell.length_a   1.000
_cell.length_b   1.000
_cell.length_c   1.000
_cell.angle_alpha   90.00
_cell.angle_beta   90.00
_cell.angle_gamma   90.00
#
_symmetry.space_group_name_H-M   'P 1'
#
loop_
_entity.id
_entity.type
_entity.pdbx_description
1 polymer ?
#
loop_
_entity_poly.entity_id
_entity_poly.type
_entity_poly.pdbx_seq_one_letter_code
_entity_poly.pdbx_strand_id
1 'polypeptide(L)'
;MNSRLLKVITICIASTLASTVDGQADQVKVVAKKTPKPITSPASKWPPEGFRGKEGVYAKVPSSKDVIGLLSAKKSLQPLVKACEEFACGAVFVASETGCNWWEVNSTVFRVNPSDLSKEKVGSLVTYHPSSKAKAQATIFLISGAEVTPGTSIGSIKVICHRDSANKPKPGNIYSPVASPTPSASPSNS
;
A
#
# COMPACT_ATOMS: atom_id res chain seq x y z
N MET A 1 7.86 -23.61 -49.21
CA MET A 1 7.56 -24.50 -50.36
C MET A 1 7.48 -25.93 -49.86
N ASN A 2 6.41 -26.61 -50.27
CA ASN A 2 6.19 -28.06 -50.35
C ASN A 2 5.99 -28.83 -49.02
N SER A 3 4.82 -29.38 -48.66
CA SER A 3 3.76 -30.16 -49.35
C SER A 3 3.90 -31.68 -49.13
N ARG A 4 2.85 -32.25 -48.52
CA ARG A 4 2.31 -33.63 -48.62
C ARG A 4 3.07 -34.75 -47.89
N LEU A 5 2.38 -35.48 -47.01
CA LEU A 5 1.65 -36.69 -47.43
C LEU A 5 0.67 -37.18 -46.33
N LEU A 6 -0.57 -37.37 -46.75
CA LEU A 6 -1.66 -38.05 -46.05
C LEU A 6 -1.52 -39.57 -46.30
N LYS A 7 -1.59 -40.44 -45.28
CA LYS A 7 -2.12 -41.82 -45.45
C LYS A 7 -2.82 -42.32 -44.17
N VAL A 8 -4.10 -42.59 -44.37
CA VAL A 8 -5.10 -43.26 -43.54
C VAL A 8 -4.68 -44.70 -43.24
N ILE A 9 -4.85 -45.18 -42.00
CA ILE A 9 -5.15 -46.60 -41.71
C ILE A 9 -6.20 -46.69 -40.60
N THR A 10 -7.39 -47.08 -41.04
CA THR A 10 -8.54 -47.55 -40.26
C THR A 10 -8.26 -48.97 -39.75
N ILE A 11 -8.47 -49.24 -38.46
CA ILE A 11 -8.74 -50.60 -37.97
C ILE A 11 -9.98 -50.56 -37.09
N CYS A 12 -11.05 -51.16 -37.60
CA CYS A 12 -12.28 -51.48 -36.91
C CYS A 12 -12.04 -52.63 -35.94
N ILE A 13 -12.47 -52.50 -34.69
CA ILE A 13 -12.67 -53.66 -33.80
C ILE A 13 -14.11 -53.57 -33.31
N ALA A 14 -14.96 -54.37 -33.94
CA ALA A 14 -16.30 -54.67 -33.47
C ALA A 14 -16.26 -55.99 -32.71
N SER A 15 -16.68 -55.96 -31.45
CA SER A 15 -16.98 -57.15 -30.64
C SER A 15 -18.30 -56.91 -29.93
N THR A 16 -19.35 -57.50 -30.49
CA THR A 16 -20.74 -57.46 -29.99
C THR A 16 -20.93 -58.56 -28.95
N LEU A 17 -21.55 -58.25 -27.80
CA LEU A 17 -22.45 -59.17 -27.09
C LEU A 17 -23.62 -58.37 -26.49
N ALA A 18 -24.82 -58.83 -26.82
CA ALA A 18 -26.11 -58.23 -26.51
C ALA A 18 -26.61 -58.59 -25.11
N SER A 19 -27.45 -57.73 -24.50
CA SER A 19 -28.59 -58.13 -23.66
C SER A 19 -29.56 -56.96 -23.47
N THR A 20 -30.84 -57.27 -23.70
CA THR A 20 -32.04 -56.44 -23.61
C THR A 20 -32.44 -56.09 -22.18
N VAL A 21 -32.98 -54.88 -21.93
CA VAL A 21 -34.20 -54.65 -21.13
C VAL A 21 -34.68 -53.20 -21.30
N ASP A 22 -35.95 -53.07 -21.69
CA ASP A 22 -36.79 -51.87 -21.62
C ASP A 22 -36.97 -51.41 -20.16
N GLY A 23 -37.00 -50.10 -19.89
CA GLY A 23 -37.31 -49.62 -18.54
C GLY A 23 -36.99 -48.16 -18.22
N GLN A 24 -37.94 -47.28 -18.59
CA GLN A 24 -38.42 -46.15 -17.80
C GLN A 24 -37.45 -45.01 -17.39
N ALA A 25 -37.68 -43.86 -18.03
CA ALA A 25 -37.18 -42.56 -17.62
C ALA A 25 -37.65 -42.22 -16.19
N ASP A 26 -36.70 -42.10 -15.28
CA ASP A 26 -36.92 -41.46 -13.99
C ASP A 26 -36.30 -40.05 -14.04
N GLN A 27 -37.15 -39.04 -14.10
CA GLN A 27 -36.72 -37.64 -14.07
C GLN A 27 -36.20 -37.33 -12.66
N VAL A 28 -34.88 -37.32 -12.50
CA VAL A 28 -34.23 -36.69 -11.35
C VAL A 28 -34.51 -35.18 -11.45
N LYS A 29 -35.59 -34.76 -10.78
CA LYS A 29 -35.90 -33.36 -10.52
C LYS A 29 -34.76 -32.78 -9.69
N VAL A 30 -33.80 -32.14 -10.37
CA VAL A 30 -32.76 -31.34 -9.73
C VAL A 30 -33.47 -30.22 -8.96
N VAL A 31 -33.65 -30.42 -7.67
CA VAL A 31 -34.08 -29.36 -6.75
C VAL A 31 -32.97 -28.32 -6.77
N ALA A 32 -33.24 -27.21 -7.44
CA ALA A 32 -32.38 -26.04 -7.47
C ALA A 32 -32.07 -25.63 -6.02
N LYS A 33 -30.82 -25.89 -5.59
CA LYS A 33 -30.29 -25.44 -4.31
C LYS A 33 -30.30 -23.91 -4.37
N LYS A 34 -31.18 -23.28 -3.58
CA LYS A 34 -31.27 -21.82 -3.48
C LYS A 34 -29.87 -21.27 -3.20
N THR A 35 -29.33 -20.50 -4.14
CA THR A 35 -28.08 -19.77 -3.98
C THR A 35 -28.18 -18.92 -2.72
N PRO A 36 -27.28 -19.09 -1.73
CA PRO A 36 -27.30 -18.28 -0.52
C PRO A 36 -27.27 -16.80 -0.91
N LYS A 37 -28.20 -16.00 -0.39
CA LYS A 37 -28.14 -14.54 -0.53
C LYS A 37 -26.77 -14.08 0.01
N PRO A 38 -25.99 -13.29 -0.74
CA PRO A 38 -24.74 -12.74 -0.24
C PRO A 38 -25.03 -12.01 1.08
N ILE A 39 -24.40 -12.46 2.16
CA ILE A 39 -24.48 -11.79 3.45
C ILE A 39 -23.76 -10.46 3.22
N THR A 40 -24.51 -9.36 3.12
CA THR A 40 -23.91 -8.03 3.02
C THR A 40 -23.14 -7.79 4.31
N SER A 41 -21.81 -7.87 4.24
CA SER A 41 -20.94 -7.58 5.38
C SER A 41 -21.35 -6.21 5.94
N PRO A 42 -21.53 -6.06 7.26
CA PRO A 42 -21.92 -4.80 7.86
C PRO A 42 -21.03 -3.68 7.33
N ALA A 43 -21.62 -2.55 6.95
CA ALA A 43 -20.84 -1.40 6.51
C ALA A 43 -19.84 -1.04 7.61
N SER A 44 -18.55 -1.05 7.28
CA SER A 44 -17.50 -0.75 8.25
C SER A 44 -17.76 0.61 8.89
N LYS A 45 -17.54 0.71 10.20
CA LYS A 45 -17.70 1.96 10.95
C LYS A 45 -16.81 3.05 10.34
N TRP A 46 -17.40 4.22 10.08
CA TRP A 46 -16.73 5.36 9.45
C TRP A 46 -16.74 6.56 10.42
N PRO A 47 -15.62 7.31 10.56
CA PRO A 47 -14.28 7.04 10.01
C PRO A 47 -13.65 5.77 10.62
N PRO A 48 -12.55 5.27 10.03
CA PRO A 48 -11.85 4.11 10.59
C PRO A 48 -11.36 4.42 12.02
N GLU A 49 -11.37 3.40 12.88
CA GLU A 49 -11.05 3.58 14.29
C GLU A 49 -9.63 4.14 14.53
N GLY A 50 -9.52 5.09 15.45
CA GLY A 50 -8.26 5.74 15.81
C GLY A 50 -7.77 6.81 14.82
N PHE A 51 -8.53 7.09 13.76
CA PHE A 51 -8.23 8.20 12.87
C PHE A 51 -8.70 9.53 13.46
N ARG A 52 -7.89 10.57 13.24
CA ARG A 52 -8.24 11.97 13.48
C ARG A 52 -8.50 12.64 12.15
N GLY A 53 -9.46 13.55 12.07
CA GLY A 53 -9.78 14.18 10.80
C GLY A 53 -10.48 15.53 10.92
N LYS A 54 -10.46 16.25 9.81
CA LYS A 54 -11.12 17.54 9.61
C LYS A 54 -11.61 17.60 8.16
N GLU A 55 -12.80 18.16 7.93
CA GLU A 55 -13.35 18.39 6.57
C GLU A 55 -13.41 17.13 5.69
N GLY A 56 -13.74 15.98 6.30
CA GLY A 56 -13.87 14.70 5.61
C GLY A 56 -12.54 14.05 5.21
N VAL A 57 -11.41 14.58 5.68
CA VAL A 57 -10.06 13.99 5.52
C VAL A 57 -9.59 13.46 6.87
N TYR A 58 -9.11 12.22 6.88
CA TYR A 58 -8.75 11.48 8.08
C TYR A 58 -7.34 10.90 7.97
N ALA A 59 -6.60 10.94 9.07
CA ALA A 59 -5.27 10.34 9.16
C ALA A 59 -5.02 9.67 10.51
N LYS A 60 -4.17 8.65 10.50
CA LYS A 60 -3.67 7.95 11.68
C LYS A 60 -2.19 7.62 11.47
N VAL A 61 -1.35 7.90 12.46
CA VAL A 61 0.02 7.37 12.50
C VAL A 61 -0.07 5.89 12.94
N PRO A 62 0.46 4.93 12.16
CA PRO A 62 0.40 3.52 12.50
C PRO A 62 1.07 3.23 13.84
N SER A 63 0.49 2.33 14.62
CA SER A 63 1.14 1.76 15.80
C SER A 63 2.17 0.70 15.39
N SER A 64 3.04 0.28 16.31
CA SER A 64 4.00 -0.82 16.05
C SER A 64 3.30 -2.10 15.58
N LYS A 65 2.13 -2.41 16.14
CA LYS A 65 1.32 -3.57 15.73
C LYS A 65 0.79 -3.43 14.29
N ASP A 66 0.33 -2.23 13.93
CA ASP A 66 -0.13 -1.93 12.57
C ASP A 66 1.00 -2.08 11.55
N VAL A 67 2.20 -1.58 11.88
CA VAL A 67 3.39 -1.68 11.01
C VAL A 67 3.80 -3.13 10.82
N ILE A 68 3.91 -3.91 11.90
CA ILE A 68 4.26 -5.34 11.82
C ILE A 68 3.25 -6.08 10.93
N GLY A 69 1.95 -5.89 11.17
CA GLY A 69 0.91 -6.51 10.35
C GLY A 69 1.00 -6.14 8.88
N LEU A 70 1.29 -4.88 8.57
CA LEU A 70 1.44 -4.40 7.20
C LEU A 70 2.66 -5.03 6.49
N LEU A 71 3.81 -5.08 7.17
CA LEU A 71 5.03 -5.69 6.64
C LEU A 71 4.87 -7.19 6.43
N SER A 72 4.21 -7.88 7.36
CA SER A 72 3.92 -9.32 7.23
C SER A 72 2.96 -9.62 6.08
N ALA A 73 2.00 -8.74 5.80
CA ALA A 73 0.98 -8.96 4.77
C ALA A 73 1.47 -8.69 3.33
N LYS A 74 2.54 -7.89 3.14
CA LYS A 74 2.93 -7.41 1.80
C LYS A 74 4.43 -7.52 1.54
N LYS A 75 4.83 -8.58 0.82
CA LYS A 75 6.22 -8.78 0.35
C LYS A 75 6.72 -7.65 -0.57
N SER A 76 5.83 -6.92 -1.24
CA SER A 76 6.21 -5.77 -2.07
C SER A 76 6.80 -4.60 -1.27
N LEU A 77 6.74 -4.64 0.07
CA LEU A 77 7.33 -3.64 0.95
C LEU A 77 8.80 -3.92 1.29
N GLN A 78 9.38 -5.04 0.85
CA GLN A 78 10.79 -5.35 1.15
C GLN A 78 11.79 -4.29 0.66
N PRO A 79 11.63 -3.69 -0.54
CA PRO A 79 12.52 -2.58 -0.95
C PRO A 79 12.41 -1.35 -0.04
N LEU A 80 11.20 -1.09 0.47
CA LEU A 80 10.97 -0.01 1.43
C LEU A 80 11.67 -0.32 2.76
N VAL A 81 11.57 -1.56 3.27
CA VAL A 81 12.25 -1.96 4.51
C VAL A 81 13.74 -1.71 4.39
N LYS A 82 14.36 -2.12 3.29
CA LYS A 82 15.79 -1.84 3.02
C LYS A 82 16.12 -0.36 3.02
N ALA A 83 15.30 0.48 2.38
CA ALA A 83 15.48 1.92 2.42
C ALA A 83 15.40 2.47 3.85
N CYS A 84 14.57 1.88 4.70
CA CYS A 84 14.39 2.28 6.10
C CYS A 84 15.46 1.73 7.06
N GLU A 85 16.35 0.85 6.58
CA GLU A 85 17.57 0.45 7.29
C GLU A 85 18.68 1.50 7.12
N GLU A 86 18.64 2.27 6.02
CA GLU A 86 19.60 3.34 5.72
C GLU A 86 19.06 4.72 6.12
N PHE A 87 17.77 4.99 5.87
CA PHE A 87 17.17 6.29 6.04
C PHE A 87 16.02 6.30 7.05
N ALA A 88 15.83 7.44 7.71
CA ALA A 88 14.72 7.61 8.63
C ALA A 88 13.39 7.55 7.87
N CYS A 89 12.51 6.65 8.32
CA CYS A 89 11.22 6.39 7.70
C CYS A 89 10.06 6.61 8.67
N GLY A 90 8.88 6.75 8.09
CA GLY A 90 7.61 6.78 8.78
C GLY A 90 6.48 6.28 7.88
N ALA A 91 5.27 6.23 8.44
CA ALA A 91 4.08 5.93 7.66
C ALA A 91 2.89 6.71 8.21
N VAL A 92 1.91 6.96 7.35
CA VAL A 92 0.61 7.51 7.74
C VAL A 92 -0.49 6.75 7.01
N PHE A 93 -1.49 6.30 7.74
CA PHE A 93 -2.73 5.84 7.14
C PHE A 93 -3.61 7.05 6.87
N VAL A 94 -4.17 7.12 5.67
CA VAL A 94 -5.03 8.22 5.23
C VAL A 94 -6.34 7.67 4.71
N ALA A 95 -7.42 8.42 4.88
CA ALA A 95 -8.72 8.09 4.32
C ALA A 95 -9.51 9.38 4.06
N SER A 96 -10.38 9.36 3.06
CA SER A 96 -11.24 10.50 2.70
C SER A 96 -12.68 10.04 2.59
N GLU A 97 -13.62 10.84 3.07
CA GLU A 97 -15.05 10.57 3.00
C GLU A 97 -15.54 10.51 1.55
N THR A 98 -15.07 11.43 0.71
CA THR A 98 -15.47 11.56 -0.70
C THR A 98 -14.44 11.00 -1.68
N GLY A 99 -13.31 10.51 -1.17
CA GLY A 99 -12.16 10.10 -1.98
C GLY A 99 -11.16 11.23 -2.17
N CYS A 100 -10.04 10.89 -2.81
CA CYS A 100 -8.93 11.80 -3.01
C CYS A 100 -8.26 11.53 -4.35
N ASN A 101 -8.02 12.57 -5.15
CA ASN A 101 -7.36 12.41 -6.46
C ASN A 101 -5.85 12.23 -6.31
N TRP A 102 -5.27 12.85 -5.30
CA TRP A 102 -3.90 12.59 -4.87
C TRP A 102 -3.68 13.13 -3.47
N TRP A 103 -2.71 12.54 -2.78
CA TRP A 103 -2.37 12.91 -1.42
C TRP A 103 -1.03 13.63 -1.38
N GLU A 104 -0.96 14.61 -0.50
CA GLU A 104 0.28 15.27 -0.12
C GLU A 104 0.46 15.16 1.39
N VAL A 105 1.65 14.76 1.81
CA VAL A 105 2.02 14.70 3.22
C VAL A 105 3.24 15.57 3.43
N ASN A 106 3.07 16.63 4.20
CA ASN A 106 4.16 17.47 4.69
C ASN A 106 4.60 16.96 6.05
N SER A 107 5.90 16.79 6.25
CA SER A 107 6.46 16.31 7.51
C SER A 107 7.84 16.90 7.76
N THR A 108 8.32 16.73 8.98
CA THR A 108 9.63 17.23 9.42
C THR A 108 10.47 16.07 9.93
N VAL A 109 11.75 16.05 9.56
CA VAL A 109 12.71 15.09 10.09
C VAL A 109 13.43 15.76 11.25
N PHE A 110 13.44 15.08 12.38
CA PHE A 110 14.05 15.53 13.61
C PHE A 110 15.20 14.62 14.01
N ARG A 111 16.17 15.18 14.72
CA ARG A 111 17.23 14.46 15.42
C ARG A 111 17.18 14.86 16.89
N VAL A 112 17.26 13.88 17.79
CA VAL A 112 17.40 14.13 19.22
C VAL A 112 18.87 14.30 19.54
N ASN A 113 19.23 15.40 20.21
CA ASN A 113 20.56 15.57 20.76
C ASN A 113 20.73 14.64 21.97
N PRO A 114 21.75 13.77 22.00
CA PRO A 114 21.92 12.79 23.07
C PRO A 114 22.30 13.43 24.42
N SER A 115 22.83 14.65 24.44
CA SER A 115 23.30 15.32 25.66
C SER A 115 22.18 15.97 26.46
N ASP A 116 21.19 16.57 25.79
CA ASP A 116 20.11 17.33 26.45
C ASP A 116 18.70 16.88 26.04
N LEU A 117 18.60 15.84 25.19
CA LEU A 117 17.35 15.30 24.64
C LEU A 117 16.51 16.29 23.83
N SER A 118 17.08 17.43 23.46
CA SER A 118 16.41 18.42 22.61
C SER A 118 16.17 17.85 21.20
N LYS A 119 15.03 18.22 20.61
CA LYS A 119 14.67 17.83 19.24
C LYS A 119 15.01 18.95 18.28
N GLU A 120 15.98 18.71 17.42
CA GLU A 120 16.37 19.63 16.36
C GLU A 120 15.77 19.19 15.02
N LYS A 121 15.31 20.16 14.22
CA LYS A 121 14.91 19.91 12.84
C LYS A 121 16.14 19.74 11.96
N VAL A 122 16.28 18.59 11.31
CA VAL A 122 17.36 18.31 10.36
C VAL A 122 16.90 18.33 8.90
N GLY A 123 15.59 18.40 8.64
CA GLY A 123 15.07 18.61 7.31
C GLY A 123 13.55 18.60 7.23
N SER A 124 13.04 18.85 6.03
CA SER A 124 11.63 18.76 5.68
C SER A 124 11.42 17.66 4.65
N LEU A 125 10.26 17.02 4.69
CA LEU A 125 9.89 15.95 3.76
C LEU A 125 8.48 16.21 3.23
N VAL A 126 8.36 16.24 1.90
CA VAL A 126 7.08 16.25 1.18
C VAL A 126 6.91 14.90 0.47
N THR A 127 5.81 14.21 0.73
CA THR A 127 5.49 12.92 0.11
C THR A 127 4.21 13.03 -0.70
N TYR A 128 4.26 12.63 -1.97
CA TYR A 128 3.10 12.54 -2.85
C TYR A 128 2.68 11.10 -3.04
N HIS A 129 1.37 10.83 -2.95
CA HIS A 129 0.83 9.49 -3.11
C HIS A 129 -0.37 9.46 -4.07
N PRO A 130 -0.57 8.35 -4.83
CA PRO A 130 -1.71 8.20 -5.73
C PRO A 130 -3.07 8.33 -5.04
N SER A 131 -4.12 8.49 -5.87
CA SER A 131 -5.51 8.60 -5.44
C SER A 131 -5.96 7.48 -4.51
N SER A 132 -7.00 7.77 -3.73
CA SER A 132 -7.75 6.77 -2.97
C SER A 132 -9.25 6.96 -3.19
N LYS A 133 -10.00 5.84 -3.16
CA LYS A 133 -11.45 5.86 -3.28
C LYS A 133 -12.12 6.47 -2.04
N ALA A 134 -13.37 6.88 -2.20
CA ALA A 134 -14.22 7.26 -1.09
C ALA A 134 -14.30 6.14 -0.05
N LYS A 135 -14.14 6.52 1.21
CA LYS A 135 -14.17 5.63 2.37
C LYS A 135 -13.17 4.48 2.33
N ALA A 136 -12.08 4.63 1.57
CA ALA A 136 -10.98 3.66 1.51
C ALA A 136 -9.74 4.19 2.23
N GLN A 137 -9.08 3.31 2.99
CA GLN A 137 -7.80 3.60 3.61
C GLN A 137 -6.65 3.37 2.62
N ALA A 138 -5.71 4.31 2.57
CA ALA A 138 -4.42 4.14 1.92
C ALA A 138 -3.29 4.24 2.94
N THR A 139 -2.16 3.58 2.68
CA THR A 139 -0.95 3.72 3.48
C THR A 139 0.08 4.50 2.69
N ILE A 140 0.54 5.62 3.23
CA ILE A 140 1.60 6.44 2.66
C ILE A 140 2.86 6.21 3.47
N PHE A 141 3.92 5.77 2.81
CA PHE A 141 5.24 5.62 3.42
C PHE A 141 6.05 6.89 3.21
N LEU A 142 6.61 7.39 4.30
CA LEU A 142 7.44 8.58 4.35
C LEU A 142 8.88 8.11 4.42
N ILE A 143 9.65 8.32 3.36
CA ILE A 143 11.07 7.94 3.32
C ILE A 143 11.86 9.24 3.23
N SER A 144 12.60 9.57 4.29
CA SER A 144 13.53 10.69 4.21
C SER A 144 14.81 10.29 3.47
N GLY A 145 15.61 11.25 3.07
CA GLY A 145 17.01 11.02 2.68
C GLY A 145 17.98 11.26 3.84
N ALA A 146 17.48 11.36 5.07
CA ALA A 146 18.30 11.53 6.26
C ALA A 146 18.68 10.15 6.80
N GLU A 147 19.95 9.94 7.11
CA GLU A 147 20.44 8.68 7.68
C GLU A 147 19.70 8.33 8.98
N VAL A 148 19.37 7.04 9.12
CA VAL A 148 18.72 6.54 10.34
C VAL A 148 19.76 6.35 11.45
N THR A 149 19.72 7.23 12.44
CA THR A 149 20.51 7.10 13.67
C THR A 149 19.57 7.05 14.88
N PRO A 150 20.03 6.56 16.05
CA PRO A 150 19.29 6.73 17.29
C PRO A 150 18.86 8.20 17.47
N GLY A 151 17.59 8.40 17.82
CA GLY A 151 17.01 9.74 17.98
C GLY A 151 16.54 10.42 16.70
N THR A 152 16.79 9.86 15.51
CA THR A 152 16.24 10.40 14.26
C THR A 152 14.79 9.92 14.07
N SER A 153 13.87 10.85 13.78
CA SER A 153 12.44 10.54 13.64
C SER A 153 11.73 11.47 12.66
N ILE A 154 10.63 11.00 12.08
CA ILE A 154 9.72 11.83 11.27
C ILE A 154 8.53 12.25 12.14
N GLY A 155 8.23 13.54 12.15
CA GLY A 155 7.14 14.14 12.92
C GLY A 155 6.47 15.31 12.21
N SER A 156 5.63 16.04 12.94
CA SER A 156 4.89 17.20 12.42
C SER A 156 4.14 16.91 11.11
N ILE A 157 3.47 15.76 11.08
CA ILE A 157 2.80 15.23 9.88
C ILE A 157 1.50 16.01 9.61
N LYS A 158 1.40 16.60 8.42
CA LYS A 158 0.21 17.25 7.90
C LYS A 158 -0.21 16.58 6.60
N VAL A 159 -1.41 16.02 6.59
CA VAL A 159 -1.98 15.34 5.42
C VAL A 159 -2.95 16.28 4.71
N ILE A 160 -2.81 16.34 3.38
CA ILE A 160 -3.66 17.12 2.50
C ILE A 160 -4.24 16.17 1.47
N CYS A 161 -5.56 16.26 1.28
CA CYS A 161 -6.24 15.59 0.20
C CYS A 161 -6.55 16.59 -0.91
N HIS A 162 -5.97 16.38 -2.08
CA HIS A 162 -6.27 17.17 -3.27
C HIS A 162 -7.43 16.51 -4.02
N ARG A 163 -8.54 17.24 -4.13
CA ARG A 163 -9.79 16.78 -4.76
C ARG A 163 -9.93 17.25 -6.20
N ASP A 164 -9.12 18.22 -6.63
CA ASP A 164 -8.92 18.51 -8.04
C ASP A 164 -7.91 17.51 -8.64
N SER A 165 -7.96 17.34 -9.96
CA SER A 165 -7.03 16.48 -10.69
C SER A 165 -5.92 17.26 -11.38
N ALA A 166 -5.91 18.59 -11.23
CA ALA A 166 -4.93 19.47 -11.85
C ALA A 166 -3.58 19.36 -11.13
N ASN A 167 -2.49 19.63 -11.85
CA ASN A 167 -1.13 19.75 -11.30
C ASN A 167 -0.66 18.58 -10.42
N LYS A 168 -1.23 17.38 -10.62
CA LYS A 168 -0.88 16.20 -9.82
C LYS A 168 0.60 15.85 -10.01
N PRO A 169 1.42 15.88 -8.95
CA PRO A 169 2.83 15.54 -9.05
C PRO A 169 3.03 14.03 -9.22
N LYS A 170 4.22 13.65 -9.70
CA LYS A 170 4.64 12.25 -9.70
C LYS A 170 4.73 11.75 -8.25
N PRO A 171 4.16 10.57 -7.91
CA PRO A 171 4.32 9.99 -6.59
C PRO A 171 5.78 9.81 -6.20
N GLY A 172 6.10 10.07 -4.94
CA GLY A 172 7.47 10.01 -4.45
C GLY A 172 7.69 10.79 -3.16
N ASN A 173 8.94 10.77 -2.70
CA ASN A 173 9.40 11.47 -1.50
C ASN A 173 10.42 12.54 -1.92
N ILE A 174 10.26 13.75 -1.39
CA ILE A 174 11.15 14.87 -1.63
C ILE A 174 11.67 15.33 -0.27
N TYR A 175 12.92 14.99 0.02
CA TYR A 175 13.60 15.40 1.24
C TYR A 175 14.45 16.65 0.99
N SER A 176 14.35 17.61 1.90
CA SER A 176 15.13 18.85 1.87
C SER A 176 15.87 18.99 3.22
N PRO A 177 17.18 18.73 3.27
CA PRO A 177 17.96 18.86 4.49
C PRO A 177 18.08 20.33 4.90
N VAL A 178 18.17 20.59 6.21
CA VAL A 178 18.63 21.89 6.70
C VAL A 178 20.12 21.99 6.38
N ALA A 179 20.56 23.12 5.83
CA ALA A 179 21.98 23.35 5.59
C ALA A 179 22.74 23.25 6.92
N SER A 180 23.72 22.34 7.01
CA SER A 180 24.61 22.30 8.16
C SER A 180 25.35 23.63 8.26
N PRO A 181 25.55 24.20 9.47
CA PRO A 181 26.45 25.33 9.61
C PRO A 181 27.83 24.90 9.10
N THR A 182 28.33 25.57 8.06
CA THR A 182 29.68 25.35 7.52
C THR A 182 30.67 25.46 8.68
N PRO A 183 31.57 24.48 8.91
CA PRO A 183 32.59 24.61 9.93
C PRO A 183 33.46 25.83 9.58
N SER A 184 33.36 26.88 10.38
CA SER A 184 34.26 28.02 10.32
C SER A 184 35.66 27.47 10.57
N ALA A 185 36.53 27.54 9.57
CA ALA A 185 37.90 27.07 9.69
C ALA A 185 38.56 27.73 10.91
N SER A 186 38.96 26.92 11.89
CA SER A 186 39.80 27.41 13.00
C SER A 186 41.12 27.89 12.40
N PRO A 187 41.63 29.08 12.78
CA PRO A 187 42.96 29.50 12.36
C PRO A 187 43.98 28.53 12.97
N SER A 188 44.78 27.90 12.12
CA SER A 188 45.97 27.18 12.56
C SER A 188 46.97 28.22 13.08
N ASN A 189 47.13 28.33 14.39
CA ASN A 189 48.32 28.99 14.94
C ASN A 189 49.49 28.01 14.82
N SER A 190 50.43 28.35 13.94
CA SER A 190 51.81 27.83 13.95
C SER A 190 52.65 28.65 14.91
#